data_AF-A0A931M064-F1
#
_entry.id   AF-A0A931M064-F1
#
_cell.length_a   1.000
_cell.length_b   1.000
_cell.length_c   1.000
_cell.angle_alpha   90.00
_cell.angle_beta   90.00
_cell.angle_gamma   90.00
#
_symmetry.space_group_name_H-M   'P 1'
#
loop_
_entity.id
_entity.type
_entity.pdbx_description
1 polymer ?
#
loop_
_entity_poly.entity_id
_entity_poly.type
_entity_poly.pdbx_seq_one_letter_code
_entity_poly.pdbx_strand_id
1 'polypeptide(L)'
;MRFLFFIVIIIAAIACADKRQEKPKNLLNKTSMTAILSDVLVADAVATEIKTRDSLINLNALSAAYYQQIFKIHNISKEQFTSSYNYYVSHPDEFKEVLDSATNVLNKKMASDRKPISVPAKTAPPKVPHINPKLKNKK
;
A
#
# COMPACT_ATOMS: atom_id res chain seq x y z
N MET A 1 44.84 19.24 9.51
CA MET A 1 43.50 19.64 10.02
C MET A 1 42.56 20.24 8.97
N ARG A 2 43.04 21.08 8.04
CA ARG A 2 42.20 21.72 6.99
C ARG A 2 41.72 20.74 5.90
N PHE A 3 42.52 19.73 5.57
CA PHE A 3 42.21 18.69 4.58
C PHE A 3 41.09 17.73 5.03
N LEU A 4 40.99 17.46 6.34
CA LEU A 4 39.90 16.64 6.91
C LEU A 4 38.52 17.28 6.70
N PHE A 5 38.44 18.61 6.76
CA PHE A 5 37.20 19.35 6.54
C PHE A 5 36.70 19.20 5.09
N PHE A 6 37.62 19.22 4.11
CA PHE A 6 37.29 18.97 2.71
C PHE A 6 36.83 17.52 2.46
N ILE A 7 37.45 16.54 3.12
CA ILE A 7 37.04 15.12 3.00
C ILE A 7 35.62 14.91 3.53
N VAL A 8 35.26 15.53 4.67
CA VAL A 8 33.90 15.44 5.24
C VAL A 8 32.86 16.05 4.30
N ILE A 9 33.18 17.19 3.67
CA ILE A 9 32.28 17.86 2.71
C ILE A 9 32.06 16.98 1.45
N ILE A 10 33.12 16.34 0.95
CA ILE A 10 33.02 15.45 -0.22
C ILE A 10 32.18 14.20 0.11
N ILE A 11 32.35 13.60 1.29
CA ILE A 11 31.56 12.44 1.71
C ILE A 11 30.08 12.82 1.89
N ALA A 12 29.80 14.01 2.43
CA ALA A 12 28.44 14.52 2.56
C ALA A 12 27.75 14.76 1.20
N ALA A 13 28.51 15.19 0.17
CA ALA A 13 27.97 15.39 -1.17
C ALA A 13 27.57 14.09 -1.88
N ILE A 14 28.29 12.98 -1.63
CA ILE A 14 27.99 11.67 -2.24
C ILE A 14 26.77 11.01 -1.59
N ALA A 15 26.45 11.34 -0.32
CA ALA A 15 25.28 10.82 0.37
C ALA A 15 23.94 11.36 -0.19
N CYS A 16 23.95 12.54 -0.83
CA CYS A 16 22.79 13.12 -1.52
C CYS A 16 22.72 12.76 -3.01
N ALA A 17 23.60 11.90 -3.51
CA ALA A 17 23.46 11.39 -4.87
C ALA A 17 22.25 10.45 -4.91
N ASP A 18 21.10 10.98 -5.35
CA ASP A 18 19.88 10.22 -5.61
C ASP A 18 20.22 8.99 -6.47
N LYS A 19 20.25 7.83 -5.82
CA LYS A 19 20.32 6.54 -6.52
C LYS A 19 18.96 6.32 -7.18
N ARG A 20 18.74 6.96 -8.33
CA ARG A 20 17.56 6.69 -9.16
C ARG A 20 17.57 5.21 -9.50
N GLN A 21 16.63 4.48 -8.92
CA GLN A 21 16.49 3.06 -9.16
C GLN A 21 16.10 2.86 -10.63
N GLU A 22 16.80 1.97 -11.33
CA GLU A 22 16.48 1.68 -12.72
C GLU A 22 15.03 1.19 -12.86
N LYS A 23 14.34 1.70 -13.89
CA LYS A 23 12.94 1.41 -14.15
C LYS A 23 12.77 -0.10 -14.39
N PRO A 24 12.00 -0.84 -13.55
CA PRO A 24 11.84 -2.27 -13.75
C PRO A 24 11.09 -2.56 -15.05
N LYS A 25 11.49 -3.62 -15.77
CA LYS A 25 10.88 -4.00 -17.07
C LYS A 25 9.37 -4.28 -16.96
N ASN A 26 8.92 -4.75 -15.80
CA ASN A 26 7.52 -5.08 -15.52
C ASN A 26 6.84 -4.05 -14.62
N LEU A 27 7.24 -2.77 -14.72
CA LEU A 27 6.67 -1.70 -13.89
C LEU A 27 5.16 -1.57 -14.12
N LEU A 28 4.39 -1.64 -13.04
CA LEU A 28 2.98 -1.25 -13.04
C LEU A 28 2.87 0.24 -13.34
N ASN A 29 2.04 0.59 -14.32
CA ASN A 29 1.78 2.00 -14.61
C ASN A 29 1.04 2.67 -13.42
N LYS A 30 1.03 4.01 -13.41
CA LYS A 30 0.42 4.80 -12.33
C LYS A 30 -1.05 4.43 -12.09
N THR A 31 -1.82 4.20 -13.16
CA THR A 31 -3.24 3.84 -13.09
C THR A 31 -3.46 2.48 -12.41
N SER A 32 -2.73 1.46 -12.85
CA SER A 32 -2.78 0.11 -12.28
C SER A 32 -2.33 0.13 -10.82
N MET A 33 -1.21 0.81 -10.51
CA MET A 33 -0.74 0.93 -9.14
C MET A 33 -1.74 1.66 -8.24
N THR A 34 -2.37 2.73 -8.75
CA THR A 34 -3.43 3.46 -8.03
C THR A 34 -4.61 2.54 -7.69
N ALA A 35 -5.07 1.74 -8.65
CA ALA A 35 -6.18 0.82 -8.43
C ALA A 35 -5.82 -0.26 -7.39
N ILE A 36 -4.65 -0.88 -7.54
CA ILE A 36 -4.16 -1.92 -6.62
C ILE A 36 -3.99 -1.35 -5.21
N LEU A 37 -3.32 -0.20 -5.06
CA LEU A 37 -3.10 0.43 -3.75
C LEU A 37 -4.40 0.87 -3.10
N SER A 38 -5.39 1.33 -3.87
CA SER A 38 -6.71 1.65 -3.31
C SER A 38 -7.35 0.41 -2.66
N ASP A 39 -7.29 -0.75 -3.31
CA ASP A 39 -7.87 -1.98 -2.77
C ASP A 39 -7.03 -2.54 -1.60
N VAL A 40 -5.70 -2.37 -1.63
CA VAL A 40 -4.81 -2.71 -0.51
C VAL A 40 -5.15 -1.89 0.74
N LEU A 41 -5.35 -0.58 0.60
CA LEU A 41 -5.72 0.31 1.71
C LEU A 41 -7.06 -0.10 2.34
N VAL A 42 -8.03 -0.51 1.52
CA VAL A 42 -9.31 -1.02 2.02
C VAL A 42 -9.12 -2.35 2.75
N ALA A 43 -8.34 -3.27 2.17
CA ALA A 43 -8.06 -4.55 2.79
C ALA A 43 -7.37 -4.41 4.16
N ASP A 44 -6.41 -3.49 4.29
CA ASP A 44 -5.74 -3.22 5.57
C ASP A 44 -6.67 -2.60 6.61
N ALA A 45 -7.54 -1.68 6.19
CA ALA A 45 -8.56 -1.11 7.08
C ALA A 45 -9.51 -2.20 7.59
N VAL A 46 -9.98 -3.09 6.71
CA VAL A 46 -10.85 -4.21 7.05
C VAL A 46 -10.13 -5.23 7.94
N ALA A 47 -8.89 -5.58 7.62
CA ALA A 47 -8.10 -6.53 8.41
C ALA A 47 -7.85 -6.00 9.83
N THR A 48 -7.55 -4.70 9.95
CA THR A 48 -7.39 -4.02 11.24
C THR A 48 -8.71 -4.01 12.02
N GLU A 49 -9.82 -3.66 11.38
CA GLU A 49 -11.14 -3.69 12.01
C GLU A 49 -11.49 -5.10 12.53
N ILE A 50 -11.26 -6.13 11.73
CA ILE A 50 -11.46 -7.53 12.12
C ILE A 50 -10.57 -7.89 13.33
N LYS A 51 -9.29 -7.53 13.31
CA LYS A 51 -8.36 -7.75 14.42
C LYS A 51 -8.79 -7.06 15.71
N THR A 52 -9.39 -5.87 15.62
CA THR A 52 -9.92 -5.17 16.80
C THR A 52 -11.13 -5.86 17.42
N ARG A 53 -11.90 -6.61 16.63
CA ARG A 53 -13.06 -7.39 17.11
C ARG A 53 -12.70 -8.79 17.59
N ASP A 54 -11.73 -9.41 16.94
CA ASP A 54 -11.25 -10.74 17.29
C ASP A 54 -9.73 -10.69 17.45
N SER A 55 -9.30 -10.58 18.70
CA SER A 55 -7.89 -10.49 19.06
C SER A 55 -7.10 -11.76 18.75
N LEU A 56 -7.77 -12.91 18.54
CA LEU A 56 -7.12 -14.19 18.22
C LEU A 56 -6.70 -14.27 16.75
N ILE A 57 -7.21 -13.39 15.88
CA ILE A 57 -6.85 -13.36 14.47
C ILE A 57 -5.40 -12.91 14.29
N ASN A 58 -4.66 -13.60 13.43
CA ASN A 58 -3.34 -13.16 13.00
C ASN A 58 -3.48 -12.12 11.87
N LEU A 59 -3.20 -10.85 12.18
CA LEU A 59 -3.33 -9.75 11.23
C LEU A 59 -2.48 -9.96 9.97
N ASN A 60 -1.22 -10.40 10.14
CA ASN A 60 -0.31 -10.61 9.02
C ASN A 60 -0.82 -11.72 8.07
N ALA A 61 -1.35 -12.80 8.63
CA ALA A 61 -1.91 -13.89 7.83
C ALA A 61 -3.18 -13.45 7.07
N LEU A 62 -4.02 -12.62 7.72
CA LEU A 62 -5.23 -12.07 7.10
C LEU A 62 -4.90 -11.08 5.97
N SER A 63 -4.03 -10.10 6.22
CA SER A 63 -3.58 -9.14 5.19
C SER A 63 -2.90 -9.86 4.03
N ALA A 64 -2.07 -10.88 4.30
CA ALA A 64 -1.45 -11.67 3.24
C ALA A 64 -2.49 -12.39 2.35
N ALA A 65 -3.55 -12.93 2.94
CA ALA A 65 -4.64 -13.57 2.21
C ALA A 65 -5.39 -12.55 1.32
N TYR A 66 -5.68 -11.35 1.85
CA TYR A 66 -6.30 -10.29 1.06
C TYR A 66 -5.41 -9.82 -0.09
N TYR A 67 -4.11 -9.64 0.15
CA TYR A 67 -3.18 -9.22 -0.91
C TYR A 67 -3.10 -10.25 -2.02
N GLN A 68 -3.07 -11.54 -1.69
CA GLN A 68 -3.13 -12.60 -2.70
C GLN A 68 -4.41 -12.52 -3.54
N GLN A 69 -5.55 -12.19 -2.94
CA GLN A 69 -6.81 -12.03 -3.66
C GLN A 69 -6.79 -10.79 -4.56
N ILE A 70 -6.28 -9.66 -4.06
CA ILE A 70 -6.12 -8.42 -4.83
C ILE A 70 -5.23 -8.66 -6.04
N PHE A 71 -4.08 -9.33 -5.86
CA PHE A 71 -3.17 -9.62 -6.96
C PHE A 71 -3.82 -10.48 -8.05
N LYS A 72 -4.68 -11.44 -7.66
CA LYS A 72 -5.46 -12.23 -8.62
C LYS A 72 -6.49 -11.37 -9.37
N ILE A 73 -7.21 -10.50 -8.68
CA ILE A 73 -8.21 -9.60 -9.30
C ILE A 73 -7.55 -8.68 -10.32
N HIS A 74 -6.37 -8.15 -9.99
CA HIS A 74 -5.62 -7.24 -10.86
C HIS A 74 -4.72 -7.96 -11.87
N ASN A 75 -4.72 -9.30 -11.90
CA ASN A 75 -3.88 -10.12 -12.79
C ASN A 75 -2.38 -9.80 -12.72
N ILE A 76 -1.86 -9.64 -11.51
CA ILE A 76 -0.45 -9.33 -11.25
C ILE A 76 0.21 -10.37 -10.35
N SER A 77 1.52 -10.49 -10.43
CA SER A 77 2.30 -11.30 -9.49
C SER A 77 2.73 -10.48 -8.27
N LYS A 78 3.07 -11.17 -7.16
CA LYS A 78 3.63 -10.52 -5.97
C LYS A 78 4.95 -9.82 -6.27
N GLU A 79 5.77 -10.42 -7.11
CA GLU A 79 7.09 -9.91 -7.53
C GLU A 79 6.92 -8.63 -8.37
N GLN A 80 5.93 -8.62 -9.27
CA GLN A 80 5.59 -7.45 -10.06
C GLN A 80 5.12 -6.28 -9.18
N PHE A 81 4.24 -6.56 -8.21
CA PHE A 81 3.82 -5.56 -7.22
C PHE A 81 5.02 -5.04 -6.43
N THR A 82 5.84 -5.94 -5.87
CA THR A 82 6.96 -5.58 -5.00
C THR A 82 8.00 -4.73 -5.74
N SER A 83 8.38 -5.14 -6.96
CA SER A 83 9.33 -4.39 -7.78
C SER A 83 8.78 -3.01 -8.18
N SER A 84 7.50 -2.93 -8.54
CA SER A 84 6.86 -1.66 -8.87
C SER A 84 6.71 -0.76 -7.64
N TYR A 85 6.33 -1.32 -6.50
CA TYR A 85 6.21 -0.60 -5.24
C TYR A 85 7.55 0.01 -4.82
N ASN A 86 8.65 -0.75 -4.89
CA ASN A 86 9.99 -0.25 -4.60
C ASN A 86 10.42 0.88 -5.54
N TYR A 87 10.08 0.78 -6.83
CA TYR A 87 10.28 1.88 -7.78
C TYR A 87 9.51 3.13 -7.34
N TYR A 88 8.22 3.02 -7.03
CA TYR A 88 7.45 4.19 -6.61
C TYR A 88 7.97 4.78 -5.29
N VAL A 89 8.28 3.96 -4.28
CA VAL A 89 8.83 4.45 -3.00
C VAL A 89 10.16 5.19 -3.19
N SER A 90 10.99 4.82 -4.17
CA SER A 90 12.23 5.54 -4.52
C SER A 90 12.01 6.78 -5.39
N HIS A 91 10.77 7.06 -5.80
CA HIS A 91 10.37 8.23 -6.59
C HIS A 91 9.24 8.99 -5.87
N PRO A 92 9.57 9.83 -4.86
CA PRO A 92 8.58 10.44 -3.97
C PRO A 92 7.49 11.25 -4.69
N ASP A 93 7.85 12.00 -5.74
CA ASP A 93 6.88 12.78 -6.52
C ASP A 93 5.86 11.88 -7.23
N GLU A 94 6.32 10.81 -7.88
CA GLU A 94 5.44 9.85 -8.56
C GLU A 94 4.59 9.05 -7.56
N PHE A 95 5.16 8.67 -6.42
CA PHE A 95 4.42 7.95 -5.40
C PHE A 95 3.35 8.80 -4.73
N LYS A 96 3.65 10.08 -4.48
CA LYS A 96 2.67 11.03 -3.98
C LYS A 96 1.47 11.14 -4.91
N GLU A 97 1.69 11.27 -6.22
CA GLU A 97 0.60 11.31 -7.20
C GLU A 97 -0.27 10.05 -7.16
N VAL A 98 0.37 8.87 -7.09
CA VAL A 98 -0.33 7.58 -7.01
C VAL A 98 -1.15 7.47 -5.72
N LEU A 99 -0.58 7.87 -4.58
CA LEU A 99 -1.25 7.80 -3.29
C LEU A 99 -2.43 8.79 -3.22
N ASP A 100 -2.21 10.04 -3.63
CA ASP A 100 -3.26 11.07 -3.69
C ASP A 100 -4.42 10.60 -4.60
N SER A 101 -4.07 9.98 -5.74
CA SER A 101 -5.07 9.40 -6.66
C SER A 101 -5.81 8.21 -6.03
N ALA A 102 -5.12 7.34 -5.30
CA ALA A 102 -5.73 6.18 -4.65
C ALA A 102 -6.72 6.63 -3.57
N THR A 103 -6.35 7.60 -2.75
CA THR A 103 -7.25 8.21 -1.76
C THR A 103 -8.47 8.86 -2.41
N ASN A 104 -8.29 9.54 -3.55
CA ASN A 104 -9.41 10.10 -4.30
C ASN A 104 -10.36 9.04 -4.84
N VAL A 105 -9.84 7.91 -5.33
CA VAL A 105 -10.67 6.76 -5.75
C VAL A 105 -11.46 6.22 -4.56
N LEU A 106 -10.84 6.09 -3.39
CA LEU A 106 -11.52 5.64 -2.17
C LEU A 106 -12.63 6.59 -1.75
N ASN A 107 -12.34 7.90 -1.71
CA ASN A 107 -13.32 8.92 -1.38
C ASN A 107 -14.51 8.89 -2.35
N LYS A 108 -14.26 8.69 -3.66
CA LYS A 108 -15.31 8.55 -4.67
C LYS A 108 -16.13 7.27 -4.51
N LYS A 109 -15.49 6.12 -4.26
CA LYS A 109 -16.21 4.86 -3.96
C LYS A 109 -17.13 5.05 -2.75
N MET A 110 -16.60 5.63 -1.67
CA MET A 110 -17.38 5.92 -0.46
C MET A 110 -18.47 6.97 -0.69
N ALA A 111 -18.25 7.99 -1.52
CA ALA A 111 -19.25 9.02 -1.84
C ALA A 111 -20.34 8.50 -2.78
N SER A 112 -20.02 7.63 -3.74
CA SER A 112 -21.01 6.97 -4.59
C SER A 112 -21.94 6.08 -3.78
N ASP A 113 -21.42 5.47 -2.71
CA ASP A 113 -22.21 4.67 -1.77
C ASP A 113 -22.94 5.53 -0.72
N ARG A 114 -22.74 6.87 -0.72
CA ARG A 114 -23.26 7.82 0.27
C ARG A 114 -24.00 9.01 -0.38
N LYS A 115 -25.34 9.04 -0.27
CA LYS A 115 -26.09 10.31 -0.09
C LYS A 115 -25.35 11.15 0.99
N PRO A 116 -25.23 12.49 0.91
CA PRO A 116 -24.12 13.23 1.48
C PRO A 116 -23.98 12.98 2.98
N ILE A 117 -22.87 12.34 3.38
CA ILE A 117 -22.52 12.15 4.78
C ILE A 117 -21.43 13.17 5.10
N SER A 118 -21.85 14.29 5.68
CA SER A 118 -21.05 15.05 6.63
C SER A 118 -20.42 14.07 7.60
N VAL A 119 -19.11 14.15 7.86
CA VAL A 119 -18.43 13.30 8.84
C VAL A 119 -19.15 13.40 10.19
N PRO A 120 -19.64 12.29 10.77
CA PRO A 120 -19.29 12.04 12.15
C PRO A 120 -18.70 10.64 12.35
N ALA A 121 -17.84 10.57 13.36
CA ALA A 121 -17.26 9.36 13.90
C ALA A 121 -18.31 8.29 14.25
N LYS A 122 -17.91 7.02 14.10
CA LYS A 122 -18.60 5.76 14.43
C LYS A 122 -19.76 5.37 13.50
N THR A 123 -19.53 4.45 12.56
CA THR A 123 -20.56 3.49 12.13
C THR A 123 -19.99 2.32 11.32
N ALA A 124 -20.23 1.11 11.87
CA ALA A 124 -20.48 -0.21 11.30
C ALA A 124 -19.72 -0.75 10.05
N PRO A 125 -19.32 -2.04 10.07
CA PRO A 125 -18.41 -2.66 9.10
C PRO A 125 -19.05 -2.92 7.73
N PRO A 126 -18.28 -2.80 6.63
CA PRO A 126 -18.65 -3.33 5.33
C PRO A 126 -18.74 -4.86 5.38
N LYS A 127 -19.72 -5.42 4.64
CA LYS A 127 -20.03 -6.85 4.62
C LYS A 127 -18.81 -7.66 4.15
N VAL A 128 -18.29 -8.48 5.08
CA VAL A 128 -17.07 -9.29 4.94
C VAL A 128 -17.25 -10.36 3.86
N PRO A 129 -16.35 -10.47 2.85
CA PRO A 129 -16.28 -11.64 1.99
C PRO A 129 -15.95 -12.89 2.82
N HIS A 130 -16.69 -13.98 2.62
CA HIS A 130 -16.53 -15.24 3.35
C HIS A 130 -15.07 -15.71 3.38
N ILE A 131 -14.45 -15.62 4.57
CA ILE A 131 -13.07 -16.03 4.81
C ILE A 131 -13.03 -17.55 4.97
N ASN A 132 -12.14 -18.20 4.21
CA ASN A 132 -11.97 -19.64 4.19
C ASN A 132 -11.49 -20.16 5.58
N PRO A 133 -12.14 -21.17 6.21
CA PRO A 133 -11.86 -21.60 7.60
C PRO A 133 -10.44 -22.12 7.89
N LYS A 134 -9.61 -22.31 6.85
CA LYS A 134 -8.30 -22.96 6.93
C LYS A 134 -7.19 -22.10 7.56
N LEU A 135 -7.43 -20.81 7.83
CA LEU A 135 -6.47 -19.93 8.51
C LEU A 135 -6.49 -20.05 10.04
N LYS A 136 -7.35 -20.91 10.60
CA LYS A 136 -7.54 -21.08 12.06
C LYS A 136 -6.44 -21.83 12.80
N ASN A 137 -5.46 -22.44 12.12
CA ASN A 137 -4.42 -23.20 12.85
C ASN A 137 -3.15 -23.38 12.02
N LYS A 138 -2.09 -22.67 12.43
CA LYS A 138 -0.75 -23.25 12.52
C LYS A 138 -0.13 -22.71 13.81
N LYS A 139 -0.17 -23.55 14.85
CA LYS A 139 0.73 -23.46 16.00
C LYS A 139 2.17 -23.60 15.54
#